data_AF-A0A9D7CJM6-F1
#
_entry.id   AF-A0A9D7CJM6-F1
#
_cell.length_a   1.000
_cell.length_b   1.000
_cell.length_c   1.000
_cell.angle_alpha   90.00
_cell.angle_beta   90.00
_cell.angle_gamma   90.00
#
_symmetry.space_group_name_H-M   'P 1'
#
loop_
_entity.id
_entity.type
_entity.pdbx_description
1 polymer ?
#
loop_
_entity_poly.entity_id
_entity_poly.type
_entity_poly.pdbx_seq_one_letter_code
_entity_poly.pdbx_strand_id
1 'polypeptide(L)'
;MSPFRYHRPESMDEALALLQEPGARALGGGTDLLPLMREALAEPDMLVDLRRLPSSTAVTWRDDGGVRIGASARIAHLARNPELLAAFPLARSCAAFGSAALRMGTLGGNLCQRPRWCTSGRLCLPQERRRQLLGTSGGAPVSRHPARSWE
;
A
#
# COMPACT_ATOMS: atom_id res chain seq x y z
N MET A 1 1.89 -13.46 19.80
CA MET A 1 1.75 -13.60 18.33
C MET A 1 1.75 -15.07 18.01
N SER A 2 0.72 -15.55 17.32
CA SER A 2 0.63 -16.93 16.83
C SER A 2 1.72 -17.20 15.79
N PRO A 3 2.17 -18.45 15.62
CA PRO A 3 3.11 -18.82 14.57
C PRO A 3 2.55 -18.47 13.18
N PHE A 4 3.38 -17.93 12.30
CA PHE A 4 3.01 -17.61 10.93
C PHE A 4 4.16 -17.97 9.98
N ARG A 5 3.82 -18.31 8.73
CA ARG A 5 4.80 -18.50 7.66
C ARG A 5 5.20 -17.14 7.08
N TYR A 6 6.47 -17.00 6.69
CA TYR A 6 6.97 -15.77 6.09
C TYR A 6 7.66 -16.09 4.77
N HIS A 7 7.11 -15.56 3.68
CA HIS A 7 7.63 -15.78 2.33
C HIS A 7 8.17 -14.49 1.72
N ARG A 8 9.24 -14.62 0.95
CA ARG A 8 9.91 -13.55 0.23
C ARG A 8 9.96 -13.91 -1.24
N PRO A 9 8.87 -13.67 -2.00
CA PRO A 9 8.83 -14.04 -3.40
C PRO A 9 9.88 -13.28 -4.21
N GLU A 10 10.43 -13.95 -5.22
CA GLU A 10 11.40 -13.38 -6.15
C GLU A 10 10.74 -12.79 -7.39
N SER A 11 9.47 -13.12 -7.63
CA SER A 11 8.66 -12.61 -8.74
C SER A 11 7.27 -12.14 -8.30
N MET A 12 6.64 -11.30 -9.15
CA MET A 12 5.26 -10.89 -8.91
C MET A 12 4.30 -12.08 -9.03
N ASP A 13 4.54 -12.99 -9.96
CA ASP A 13 3.68 -14.16 -10.17
C ASP A 13 3.70 -15.09 -8.96
N GLU A 14 4.88 -15.35 -8.39
CA GLU A 14 5.02 -16.11 -7.15
C GLU A 14 4.31 -15.40 -5.99
N ALA A 15 4.46 -14.08 -5.87
CA ALA A 15 3.78 -13.31 -4.83
C ALA A 15 2.25 -13.43 -4.95
N LEU A 16 1.72 -13.33 -6.17
CA LEU A 16 0.30 -13.44 -6.44
C LEU A 16 -0.22 -14.85 -6.15
N ALA A 17 0.57 -15.89 -6.47
CA ALA A 17 0.24 -17.28 -6.18
C ALA A 17 0.15 -17.52 -4.67
N LEU A 18 1.17 -17.10 -3.90
CA LEU A 18 1.19 -17.21 -2.44
C LEU A 18 0.03 -16.44 -1.79
N LEU A 19 -0.34 -15.28 -2.34
CA LEU A 19 -1.45 -14.47 -1.85
C LEU A 19 -2.84 -15.08 -2.12
N GLN A 20 -2.95 -16.15 -2.93
CA GLN A 20 -4.19 -16.92 -3.05
C GLN A 20 -4.42 -17.86 -1.87
N GLU A 21 -3.38 -18.19 -1.10
CA GLU A 21 -3.55 -19.07 0.06
C GLU A 21 -4.47 -18.43 1.12
N PRO A 22 -5.43 -19.19 1.68
CA PRO A 22 -6.21 -18.75 2.81
C PRO A 22 -5.30 -18.29 3.96
N GLY A 23 -5.66 -17.19 4.60
CA GLY A 23 -4.86 -16.63 5.70
C GLY A 23 -3.61 -15.84 5.27
N ALA A 24 -3.24 -15.85 3.98
CA ALA A 24 -2.13 -15.05 3.48
C ALA A 24 -2.44 -13.54 3.51
N ARG A 25 -1.44 -12.74 3.86
CA ARG A 25 -1.49 -11.28 3.82
C ARG A 25 -0.21 -10.70 3.22
N ALA A 26 -0.38 -9.70 2.36
CA ALA A 26 0.73 -8.94 1.83
C ALA A 26 1.37 -8.07 2.92
N LEU A 27 2.70 -8.10 2.98
CA LEU A 27 3.51 -7.28 3.87
C LEU A 27 4.29 -6.23 3.05
N GLY A 28 3.89 -4.98 3.24
CA GLY A 28 4.66 -3.80 2.80
C GLY A 28 5.54 -3.27 3.92
N GLY A 29 5.37 -2.00 4.29
CA GLY A 29 6.17 -1.35 5.34
C GLY A 29 5.96 -1.87 6.77
N GLY A 30 4.90 -2.66 7.02
CA GLY A 30 4.63 -3.26 8.32
C GLY A 30 4.13 -2.31 9.42
N THR A 31 3.95 -1.03 9.11
CA THR A 31 3.53 0.02 10.07
C THR A 31 2.08 -0.08 10.55
N ASP A 32 1.30 -1.01 10.00
CA ASP A 32 -0.11 -1.24 10.34
C ASP A 32 -0.33 -2.70 10.75
N LEU A 33 -0.02 -3.63 9.84
CA LEU A 33 -0.25 -5.06 10.06
C LEU A 33 0.54 -5.63 11.26
N LEU A 34 1.81 -5.24 11.44
CA LEU A 34 2.62 -5.80 12.53
C LEU A 34 2.13 -5.34 13.91
N PRO A 35 1.81 -4.05 14.15
CA PRO A 35 1.10 -3.64 15.37
C PRO A 35 -0.20 -4.42 15.63
N LEU A 36 -1.06 -4.56 14.61
CA LEU A 36 -2.31 -5.33 14.74
C LEU A 36 -2.08 -6.79 15.14
N MET A 37 -1.02 -7.42 14.62
CA MET A 37 -0.62 -8.78 15.02
C MET A 37 -0.12 -8.84 16.46
N ARG A 38 0.61 -7.82 16.93
CA ARG A 38 1.08 -7.74 18.32
C ARG A 38 -0.07 -7.60 19.30
N GLU A 39 -1.11 -6.86 18.91
CA GLU A 39 -2.33 -6.65 19.68
C GLU A 39 -3.36 -7.79 19.50
N ALA A 40 -3.02 -8.85 18.76
CA ALA A 40 -3.91 -9.97 18.42
C ALA A 40 -5.22 -9.54 17.70
N LEU A 41 -5.20 -8.39 17.02
CA LEU A 41 -6.31 -7.88 16.19
C LEU A 41 -6.26 -8.42 14.75
N ALA A 42 -5.14 -9.03 14.37
CA ALA A 42 -4.95 -9.72 13.10
C ALA A 42 -4.06 -10.96 13.30
N GLU A 43 -4.52 -12.11 12.79
CA GLU A 43 -3.82 -13.39 12.92
C GLU A 43 -3.66 -14.05 11.54
N PRO A 44 -2.76 -13.55 10.68
CA PRO A 44 -2.50 -14.17 9.39
C PRO A 44 -1.64 -15.43 9.55
N ASP A 45 -1.98 -16.49 8.82
CA ASP A 45 -1.19 -17.72 8.77
C ASP A 45 0.07 -17.58 7.91
N MET A 46 0.08 -16.59 7.00
CA MET A 46 1.21 -16.30 6.12
C MET A 46 1.37 -14.81 5.86
N LEU A 47 2.61 -14.34 5.89
CA LEU A 47 3.02 -13.02 5.42
C LEU A 47 3.86 -13.14 4.14
N VAL A 48 3.47 -12.40 3.10
CA VAL A 48 4.17 -12.33 1.81
C VAL A 48 4.83 -10.95 1.67
N ASP A 49 6.16 -10.88 1.79
CA ASP A 49 6.92 -9.62 1.75
C ASP A 49 7.13 -9.12 0.32
N LEU A 50 6.44 -8.05 -0.04
CA LEU A 50 6.50 -7.48 -1.39
C LEU A 50 7.62 -6.45 -1.57
N ARG A 51 8.35 -6.09 -0.50
CA ARG A 51 9.32 -4.98 -0.51
C ARG A 51 10.58 -5.26 -1.33
N ARG A 52 10.85 -6.52 -1.68
CA ARG A 52 12.01 -6.90 -2.49
C ARG A 52 11.72 -7.01 -3.98
N LEU A 53 10.44 -6.99 -4.37
CA LEU A 53 10.06 -7.05 -5.77
C LEU A 53 10.33 -5.70 -6.43
N PRO A 54 11.25 -5.61 -7.41
CA PRO A 54 11.58 -4.34 -8.05
C PRO A 54 10.35 -3.67 -8.67
N SER A 55 9.45 -4.47 -9.28
CA SER A 55 8.19 -4.00 -9.84
C SER A 55 7.23 -3.40 -8.82
N SER A 56 7.32 -3.84 -7.55
CA SER A 56 6.51 -3.34 -6.44
C SER A 56 7.09 -2.07 -5.80
N THR A 57 8.40 -1.83 -5.92
CA THR A 57 9.05 -0.63 -5.34
C THR A 57 9.31 0.48 -6.35
N ALA A 58 9.32 0.17 -7.65
CA ALA A 58 9.72 1.11 -8.70
C ALA A 58 8.78 2.32 -8.81
N VAL A 59 9.37 3.47 -9.12
CA VAL A 59 8.69 4.66 -9.61
C VAL A 59 9.17 4.85 -11.04
N THR A 60 8.26 4.79 -12.02
CA THR A 60 8.62 4.82 -13.45
C THR A 60 7.79 5.89 -14.14
N TRP A 61 8.47 6.86 -14.73
CA TRP A 61 7.87 7.85 -15.62
C TRP A 61 7.42 7.18 -16.93
N ARG A 62 6.31 7.67 -17.49
CA ARG A 62 5.76 7.22 -18.75
C ARG A 62 5.90 8.33 -19.79
N ASP A 63 5.93 7.95 -21.06
CA ASP A 63 6.09 8.89 -22.18
C ASP A 63 4.91 9.88 -22.30
N ASP A 64 3.76 9.54 -21.74
CA ASP A 64 2.57 10.41 -21.64
C ASP A 64 2.66 11.46 -20.51
N GLY A 65 3.79 11.54 -19.81
CA GLY A 65 4.00 12.44 -18.67
C GLY A 65 3.36 11.95 -17.36
N GLY A 66 2.78 10.74 -17.37
CA GLY A 66 2.30 10.05 -16.17
C GLY A 66 3.42 9.38 -15.39
N VAL A 67 3.09 8.93 -14.18
CA VAL A 67 4.01 8.12 -13.35
C VAL A 67 3.31 6.86 -12.86
N ARG A 68 4.01 5.73 -12.96
CA ARG A 68 3.65 4.47 -12.34
C ARG A 68 4.41 4.33 -11.03
N ILE A 69 3.69 4.21 -9.92
CA ILE A 69 4.27 4.04 -8.59
C ILE A 69 3.93 2.65 -8.09
N GLY A 70 4.95 1.87 -7.73
CA GLY A 70 4.79 0.54 -7.16
C GLY A 70 4.13 0.57 -5.76
N ALA A 71 3.37 -0.46 -5.43
CA ALA A 71 2.62 -0.55 -4.17
C ALA A 71 3.53 -0.54 -2.92
N SER A 72 4.73 -1.11 -3.02
CA SER A 72 5.77 -1.11 -1.98
C SER A 72 6.70 0.11 -2.02
N ALA A 73 6.42 1.12 -2.86
CA ALA A 73 7.16 2.38 -2.82
C ALA A 73 7.00 3.04 -1.43
N ARG A 74 8.11 3.41 -0.81
CA ARG A 74 8.10 4.03 0.52
C ARG A 74 7.55 5.45 0.44
N ILE A 75 6.63 5.79 1.33
CA ILE A 75 6.07 7.14 1.43
C ILE A 75 7.20 8.16 1.66
N ALA A 76 8.18 7.81 2.49
CA ALA A 76 9.37 8.64 2.72
C ALA A 76 10.19 8.97 1.47
N HIS A 77 10.21 8.08 0.47
CA HIS A 77 10.91 8.29 -0.80
C HIS A 77 10.10 9.21 -1.72
N LEU A 78 8.79 8.95 -1.84
CA LEU A 78 7.88 9.78 -2.64
C LEU A 78 7.84 11.22 -2.12
N ALA A 79 7.82 11.39 -0.80
CA ALA A 79 7.84 12.68 -0.11
C ALA A 79 9.10 13.53 -0.36
N ARG A 80 10.21 12.91 -0.81
CA ARG A 80 11.50 13.58 -1.03
C ARG A 80 11.91 13.64 -2.50
N ASN A 81 11.12 13.07 -3.40
CA ASN A 81 11.44 13.08 -4.82
C ASN A 81 11.07 14.45 -5.43
N PRO A 82 12.06 15.25 -5.88
CA PRO A 82 11.81 16.62 -6.35
C PRO A 82 10.95 16.67 -7.61
N GLU A 83 11.13 15.73 -8.53
CA GLU A 83 10.35 15.65 -9.77
C GLU A 83 8.88 15.36 -9.46
N LEU A 84 8.61 14.45 -8.53
CA LEU A 84 7.25 14.16 -8.08
C LEU A 84 6.62 15.32 -7.30
N LEU A 85 7.38 16.02 -6.45
CA LEU A 85 6.91 17.19 -5.71
C LEU A 85 6.51 18.36 -6.62
N ALA A 86 7.23 18.52 -7.73
CA ALA A 86 6.94 19.51 -8.75
C ALA A 86 5.72 19.12 -9.59
N ALA A 87 5.60 17.84 -9.97
CA ALA A 87 4.60 17.38 -10.94
C ALA A 87 3.27 16.90 -10.34
N PHE A 88 3.27 16.38 -9.09
CA PHE A 88 2.11 15.67 -8.53
C PHE A 88 1.78 16.12 -7.09
N PRO A 89 0.52 16.50 -6.81
CA PRO A 89 0.06 16.79 -5.45
C PRO A 89 0.27 15.63 -4.47
N LEU A 90 0.22 14.38 -4.95
CA LEU A 90 0.43 13.17 -4.15
C LEU A 90 1.74 13.21 -3.34
N ALA A 91 2.83 13.70 -3.94
CA ALA A 91 4.12 13.75 -3.25
C ALA A 91 4.12 14.77 -2.11
N ARG A 92 3.38 15.88 -2.26
CA ARG A 92 3.18 16.87 -1.20
C ARG A 92 2.35 16.29 -0.06
N SER A 93 1.29 15.54 -0.38
CA SER A 93 0.53 14.79 0.63
C SER A 93 1.40 13.76 1.35
N CYS A 94 2.30 13.09 0.64
CA CYS A 94 3.29 12.19 1.26
C CYS A 94 4.27 12.93 2.18
N ALA A 95 4.66 14.17 1.84
CA ALA A 95 5.53 14.99 2.68
C ALA A 95 4.82 15.46 3.97
N ALA A 96 3.54 15.81 3.86
CA ALA A 96 2.68 16.13 5.00
C ALA A 96 2.24 14.89 5.81
N PHE A 97 2.58 13.68 5.35
CA PHE A 97 2.11 12.44 5.95
C PHE A 97 2.78 12.14 7.28
N GLY A 98 2.12 12.54 8.37
CA GLY A 98 2.40 12.09 9.74
C GLY A 98 3.87 12.16 10.18
N SER A 99 4.18 11.33 11.19
CA SER A 99 5.55 11.24 11.73
C SER A 99 6.50 10.47 10.82
N ALA A 100 7.81 10.58 11.07
CA ALA A 100 8.83 9.82 10.35
C ALA A 100 8.59 8.30 10.44
N ALA A 101 8.09 7.81 11.58
CA ALA A 101 7.76 6.40 11.79
C ALA A 101 6.62 5.92 10.86
N LEU A 102 5.58 6.74 10.67
CA LEU A 102 4.48 6.41 9.74
C LEU A 102 4.95 6.40 8.29
N ARG A 103 5.92 7.26 7.94
CA ARG A 103 6.53 7.31 6.60
C ARG A 103 7.44 6.12 6.26
N MET A 104 7.72 5.24 7.22
CA MET A 104 8.29 3.91 6.96
C MET A 104 7.30 2.98 6.23
N GLY A 105 6.02 3.37 6.20
CA GLY A 105 4.99 2.73 5.41
C GLY A 105 5.21 2.83 3.90
N THR A 106 4.48 1.98 3.19
CA THR A 106 4.44 1.92 1.73
C THR A 106 3.15 2.53 1.22
N LEU A 107 3.16 3.10 0.01
CA LEU A 107 1.97 3.73 -0.58
C LEU A 107 0.78 2.77 -0.63
N GLY A 108 0.95 1.58 -1.20
CA GLY A 108 -0.09 0.55 -1.25
C GLY A 108 -0.51 0.07 0.14
N GLY A 109 0.45 -0.03 1.06
CA GLY A 109 0.18 -0.32 2.48
C GLY A 109 -0.79 0.69 3.10
N ASN A 110 -0.57 1.99 2.87
CA ASN A 110 -1.47 3.05 3.34
C ASN A 110 -2.85 3.00 2.68
N LEU A 111 -2.91 2.77 1.36
CA LEU A 111 -4.18 2.62 0.63
C LEU A 111 -5.00 1.42 1.12
N CYS A 112 -4.34 0.34 1.52
CA CYS A 112 -4.98 -0.87 2.03
C CYS A 112 -5.24 -0.84 3.55
N GLN A 113 -4.88 0.24 4.26
CA GLN A 113 -5.17 0.34 5.70
C GLN A 113 -6.68 0.30 5.95
N ARG A 114 -7.06 -0.30 7.07
CA ARG A 114 -8.45 -0.20 7.54
C ARG A 114 -8.76 1.28 7.86
N PRO A 115 -9.97 1.77 7.55
CA PRO A 115 -10.36 3.13 7.93
C PRO A 115 -10.23 3.26 9.44
N ARG A 116 -9.46 4.26 9.90
CA ARG A 116 -9.18 4.46 11.33
C ARG A 116 -10.40 4.88 12.15
N TRP A 117 -11.50 5.26 11.51
CA TRP A 117 -12.78 5.49 12.20
C TRP A 117 -13.46 4.17 12.65
N CYS A 118 -13.05 3.03 12.09
CA CYS A 118 -13.63 1.73 12.42
C CYS A 118 -13.07 1.11 13.71
N THR A 119 -12.09 1.73 14.38
CA THR A 119 -11.54 1.22 15.65
C THR A 119 -12.46 1.47 16.85
N SER A 120 -13.49 2.31 16.72
CA SER A 120 -14.59 2.49 17.68
C SER A 120 -15.79 1.56 17.37
N GLY A 121 -15.53 0.27 17.18
CA GLY A 121 -16.39 -0.85 17.60
C GLY A 121 -17.85 -1.01 17.12
N ARG A 122 -18.47 -0.17 16.27
CA ARG A 122 -19.93 -0.30 15.99
C ARG A 122 -20.43 -0.28 14.56
N LEU A 123 -19.60 -0.15 13.54
CA LEU A 123 -20.10 -0.27 12.16
C LEU A 123 -19.01 -0.79 11.22
N CYS A 124 -18.94 -2.11 11.04
CA CYS A 124 -18.04 -2.74 10.09
C CYS A 124 -18.86 -3.46 9.02
N LEU A 125 -18.79 -2.99 7.78
CA LEU A 125 -19.18 -3.81 6.64
C LEU A 125 -18.07 -4.86 6.40
N PRO A 126 -18.41 -6.13 6.16
CA PRO A 126 -17.44 -7.18 5.89
C PRO A 126 -16.49 -6.83 4.73
N GLN A 127 -15.21 -7.19 4.91
CA GLN A 127 -14.10 -6.93 3.99
C GLN A 127 -14.35 -7.44 2.55
N GLU A 128 -15.23 -8.45 2.41
CA GLU A 128 -15.62 -9.08 1.14
C GLU A 128 -16.32 -8.14 0.16
N ARG A 129 -17.06 -7.14 0.65
CA ARG A 129 -17.77 -6.18 -0.22
C ARG A 129 -16.87 -5.14 -0.89
N ARG A 130 -15.58 -5.08 -0.51
CA ARG A 130 -14.60 -4.16 -1.12
C ARG A 130 -13.84 -4.76 -2.31
N ARG A 131 -13.89 -6.08 -2.51
CA ARG A 131 -13.23 -6.73 -3.67
C ARG A 131 -13.84 -6.29 -5.01
N GLN A 132 -15.11 -5.86 -5.03
CA GLN A 132 -15.78 -5.38 -6.25
C GLN A 132 -15.27 -4.03 -6.79
N LEU A 133 -14.53 -3.24 -6.00
CA LEU A 133 -13.91 -2.00 -6.50
C LEU A 133 -12.49 -2.22 -7.06
N LEU A 134 -11.93 -3.43 -6.92
CA LEU A 134 -10.55 -3.76 -7.30
C LEU A 134 -10.45 -4.95 -8.26
N GLY A 135 -11.50 -5.19 -9.05
CA GLY A 135 -11.48 -6.18 -10.13
C GLY A 135 -10.43 -5.85 -11.20
N THR A 136 -9.33 -6.60 -11.18
CA THR A 136 -8.61 -7.16 -12.34
C THR A 136 -8.49 -6.28 -13.60
N SER A 137 -7.63 -5.26 -13.57
CA SER A 137 -6.78 -4.87 -14.73
C SER A 137 -5.91 -3.67 -14.37
N GLY A 138 -4.58 -3.86 -14.39
CA GLY A 138 -3.60 -2.77 -14.49
C GLY A 138 -3.48 -1.85 -13.28
N GLY A 139 -2.25 -1.48 -12.92
CA GLY A 139 -2.03 -0.40 -11.95
C GLY A 139 -2.79 0.85 -12.36
N ALA A 140 -3.53 1.45 -11.42
CA ALA A 140 -4.32 2.64 -11.69
C ALA A 140 -3.40 3.76 -12.23
N PRO A 141 -3.64 4.28 -13.45
CA PRO A 141 -2.92 5.45 -13.93
C PRO A 141 -3.34 6.66 -13.09
N VAL A 142 -2.39 7.28 -12.39
CA VAL A 142 -2.61 8.60 -11.79
C VAL A 142 -2.36 9.63 -12.88
N SER A 143 -3.41 10.01 -13.61
CA SER A 143 -3.36 11.12 -14.56
C SER A 143 -3.31 12.46 -13.82
N ARG A 144 -2.62 13.46 -14.39
CA ARG A 144 -2.75 14.85 -13.96
C ARG A 144 -4.22 15.28 -14.13
N HIS A 145 -4.93 15.47 -13.03
CA HIS A 145 -6.21 16.17 -13.08
C HIS A 145 -5.95 17.67 -12.89
N PRO A 146 -6.51 18.55 -13.76
CA PRO A 146 -6.41 19.99 -13.56
C PRO A 146 -7.07 20.34 -12.23
N ALA A 147 -6.38 21.18 -11.45
CA ALA A 147 -6.82 21.64 -10.14
C ALA A 147 -8.24 22.23 -10.24
N ARG A 148 -9.24 21.52 -9.71
CA ARG A 148 -10.52 22.12 -9.38
C ARG A 148 -10.33 22.79 -8.01
N SER A 149 -10.41 24.10 -8.00
CA SER A 149 -10.57 24.91 -6.79
C SER A 149 -11.83 24.44 -6.07
N TRP A 150 -11.66 23.98 -4.84
CA TRP A 150 -12.75 23.84 -3.88
C TRP A 150 -12.71 25.11 -3.03
N GLU A 151 -13.57 26.06 -3.38
CA GLU A 151 -13.99 27.15 -2.48
C GLU A 151 -14.90 26.58 -1.37
#